data_AF-A0A7S0WSC7-F1
#
_entry.id   AF-A0A7S0WSC7-F1
#
_cell.length_a   1.000
_cell.length_b   1.000
_cell.length_c   1.000
_cell.angle_alpha   90.00
_cell.angle_beta   90.00
_cell.angle_gamma   90.00
#
_symmetry.space_group_name_H-M   'P 1'
#
loop_
_entity.id
_entity.type
_entity.pdbx_description
1 polymer ?
#
loop_
_entity_poly.entity_id
_entity_poly.type
_entity_poly.pdbx_seq_one_letter_code
_entity_poly.pdbx_strand_id
1 'polypeptide(L)'
;MPRPRNAFVWNEELERGLRTREYHALAVGTRSHHLWRDAAEKIRAVRGEIFAYNNGRIQNLPKELGPNARHVAEQIIRGEVPVVPDEMQDYDAATVDEPERTAEQEFPFLQGIHHRSGSWAILMAFNHAERSNGYRGYMFKDEINRRAQPHCDDQMEPNFHAGRLFAGWSCMTTLIKHKLVERTNHRGHLTEGGRWTSEKHHFALTAQGRTFVRLLLDKFPPPDDLDVPDMHRSHAHTPGRGTPRAGRGG
;
A
#
# COMPACT_ATOMS: atom_id res chain seq x y z
N MET A 1 29.16 -2.24 -21.67
CA MET A 1 30.51 -1.66 -21.76
C MET A 1 31.13 -1.68 -20.37
N PRO A 2 32.41 -2.04 -20.23
CA PRO A 2 33.08 -2.02 -18.93
C PRO A 2 33.13 -0.60 -18.35
N ARG A 3 33.10 -0.50 -17.01
CA ARG A 3 33.27 0.76 -16.29
C ARG A 3 34.67 1.32 -16.54
N PRO A 4 34.85 2.62 -16.82
CA PRO A 4 36.18 3.24 -16.82
C PRO A 4 36.83 3.04 -15.45
N ARG A 5 38.11 2.65 -15.39
CA ARG A 5 38.78 2.31 -14.11
C ARG A 5 38.66 3.39 -13.03
N ASN A 6 38.55 4.66 -13.41
CA ASN A 6 38.50 5.80 -12.50
C ASN A 6 37.12 6.47 -12.44
N ALA A 7 36.07 5.82 -12.95
CA ALA A 7 34.73 6.42 -12.90
C ALA A 7 34.19 6.39 -11.46
N PHE A 8 33.78 7.56 -10.97
CA PHE A 8 33.12 7.72 -9.68
C PHE A 8 31.76 7.01 -9.69
N VAL A 9 31.45 6.31 -8.58
CA VAL A 9 30.20 5.58 -8.39
C VAL A 9 29.25 6.47 -7.60
N TRP A 10 28.11 6.81 -8.21
CA TRP A 10 27.20 7.85 -7.71
C TRP A 10 26.06 7.32 -6.84
N ASN A 11 25.95 6.02 -6.59
CA ASN A 11 24.80 5.44 -5.89
C ASN A 11 24.53 6.10 -4.53
N GLU A 12 25.55 6.15 -3.66
CA GLU A 12 25.43 6.69 -2.29
C GLU A 12 25.22 8.21 -2.30
N GLU A 13 25.97 8.95 -3.14
CA GLU A 13 25.82 10.40 -3.23
C GLU A 13 24.46 10.82 -3.80
N LEU A 14 23.95 10.13 -4.82
CA LEU A 14 22.61 10.41 -5.35
C LEU A 14 21.53 10.09 -4.34
N GLU A 15 21.67 8.97 -3.62
CA GLU A 15 20.74 8.62 -2.55
C GLU A 15 20.74 9.70 -1.47
N ARG A 16 21.92 10.10 -0.98
CA ARG A 16 22.10 11.17 0.01
C ARG A 16 21.49 12.49 -0.46
N GLY A 17 21.78 12.91 -1.69
CA GLY A 17 21.27 14.16 -2.26
C GLY A 17 19.74 14.17 -2.40
N LEU A 18 19.13 13.03 -2.76
CA LEU A 18 17.68 12.90 -2.85
C LEU A 18 17.03 12.83 -1.46
N ARG A 19 17.63 12.13 -0.49
CA ARG A 19 17.16 12.10 0.91
C ARG A 19 17.25 13.46 1.59
N THR A 20 18.33 14.20 1.36
CA THR A 20 18.48 15.57 1.89
C THR A 20 17.35 16.48 1.37
N ARG A 21 17.02 16.37 0.08
CA ARG A 21 15.87 17.10 -0.50
C ARG A 21 14.53 16.63 0.05
N GLU A 22 14.38 15.34 0.37
CA GLU A 22 13.20 14.82 1.07
C GLU A 22 13.06 15.45 2.46
N TYR A 23 14.14 15.46 3.25
CA TYR A 23 14.13 15.96 4.64
C TYR A 23 13.83 17.45 4.68
N HIS A 24 14.48 18.23 3.82
CA HIS A 24 14.16 19.64 3.64
C HIS A 24 12.68 19.83 3.21
N ALA A 25 12.18 19.04 2.25
CA ALA A 25 10.80 19.12 1.80
C ALA A 25 9.78 18.77 2.92
N LEU A 26 10.12 17.84 3.82
CA LEU A 26 9.34 17.52 5.02
C LEU A 26 9.33 18.67 6.01
N ALA A 27 10.50 19.26 6.31
CA ALA A 27 10.63 20.38 7.23
C ALA A 27 9.84 21.62 6.78
N VAL A 28 9.81 21.89 5.47
CA VAL A 28 9.03 22.99 4.87
C VAL A 28 7.54 22.60 4.68
N GLY A 29 7.16 21.33 4.90
CA GLY A 29 5.77 20.87 4.77
C GLY A 29 5.29 20.75 3.32
N THR A 30 6.19 20.57 2.36
CA THR A 30 5.83 20.49 0.94
C THR A 30 5.46 19.06 0.53
N ARG A 31 4.51 18.90 -0.40
CA ARG A 31 4.10 17.58 -0.93
C ARG A 31 5.15 16.91 -1.83
N SER A 32 6.23 17.61 -2.16
CA SER A 32 7.29 17.09 -3.04
C SER A 32 8.16 16.04 -2.34
N HIS A 33 8.11 15.93 -1.01
CA HIS A 33 8.90 14.95 -0.26
C HIS A 33 8.68 13.51 -0.74
N HIS A 34 7.45 13.12 -1.13
CA HIS A 34 7.20 11.78 -1.69
C HIS A 34 7.95 11.52 -2.99
N LEU A 35 8.09 12.54 -3.83
CA LEU A 35 8.82 12.43 -5.10
C LEU A 35 10.30 12.14 -4.83
N TRP A 36 10.89 12.82 -3.85
CA TRP A 36 12.29 12.64 -3.46
C TRP A 36 12.51 11.29 -2.78
N ARG A 37 11.61 10.88 -1.88
CA ARG A 37 11.61 9.56 -1.24
C ARG A 37 11.57 8.41 -2.26
N ASP A 38 10.58 8.44 -3.15
CA ASP A 38 10.39 7.41 -4.18
C ASP A 38 11.59 7.36 -5.14
N ALA A 39 12.22 8.51 -5.43
CA ALA A 39 13.43 8.57 -6.22
C ALA A 39 14.63 7.95 -5.49
N ALA A 40 14.83 8.28 -4.20
CA ALA A 40 15.89 7.72 -3.37
C ALA A 40 15.76 6.20 -3.23
N GLU A 41 14.54 5.67 -2.99
CA GLU A 41 14.27 4.23 -2.96
C GLU A 41 14.65 3.55 -4.28
N LYS A 42 14.32 4.18 -5.42
CA LYS A 42 14.66 3.65 -6.74
C LYS A 42 16.17 3.64 -6.98
N ILE A 43 16.89 4.67 -6.55
CA ILE A 43 18.36 4.72 -6.63
C ILE A 43 18.98 3.62 -5.74
N ARG A 44 18.53 3.49 -4.49
CA ARG A 44 18.97 2.43 -3.56
C ARG A 44 18.72 1.03 -4.11
N ALA A 45 17.61 0.83 -4.83
CA ALA A 45 17.25 -0.47 -5.41
C ALA A 45 18.03 -0.82 -6.69
N VAL A 46 18.84 0.09 -7.25
CA VAL A 46 19.65 -0.20 -8.43
C VAL A 46 20.73 -1.21 -8.08
N ARG A 47 20.67 -2.39 -8.71
CA ARG A 47 21.68 -3.45 -8.52
C ARG A 47 23.05 -3.11 -9.12
N GLY A 48 23.08 -2.23 -10.11
CA GLY A 48 24.30 -1.81 -10.81
C GLY A 48 24.90 -0.52 -10.26
N GLU A 49 26.18 -0.32 -10.51
CA GLU A 49 26.85 0.95 -10.25
C GLU A 49 26.33 2.02 -11.22
N ILE A 50 25.92 3.16 -10.68
CA ILE A 50 25.57 4.36 -11.44
C ILE A 50 26.83 5.16 -11.63
N PHE A 51 27.20 5.41 -12.89
CA PHE A 51 28.39 6.19 -13.22
C PHE A 51 28.20 6.94 -14.54
N ALA A 52 28.98 8.00 -14.75
CA ALA A 52 29.02 8.75 -16.00
C ALA A 52 30.27 8.44 -16.81
N TYR A 53 30.14 8.45 -18.13
CA TYR A 53 31.24 8.42 -19.08
C TYR A 53 31.71 9.85 -19.39
N ASN A 54 32.93 10.00 -19.88
CA ASN A 54 33.50 11.30 -20.30
C ASN A 54 32.69 11.99 -21.40
N ASN A 55 31.87 11.26 -22.15
CA ASN A 55 30.98 11.82 -23.18
C ASN A 55 29.63 12.29 -22.61
N GLY A 56 29.47 12.35 -21.28
CA GLY A 56 28.25 12.78 -20.61
C GLY A 56 27.14 11.72 -20.52
N ARG A 57 27.34 10.53 -21.12
CA ARG A 57 26.37 9.43 -21.00
C ARG A 57 26.38 8.87 -19.58
N ILE A 58 25.21 8.73 -18.98
CA ILE A 58 25.04 8.13 -17.65
C ILE A 58 24.58 6.68 -17.83
N GLN A 59 25.23 5.76 -17.11
CA GLN A 59 24.92 4.35 -17.11
C GLN A 59 24.14 3.98 -15.84
N ASN A 60 23.19 3.06 -15.98
CA ASN A 60 22.39 2.47 -14.89
C ASN A 60 21.53 3.43 -14.06
N LEU A 61 21.34 4.69 -14.47
CA LEU A 61 20.34 5.56 -13.87
C LEU A 61 18.92 4.98 -14.10
N PRO A 62 18.08 4.79 -13.07
CA PRO A 62 16.78 4.17 -13.22
C PRO A 62 15.88 4.96 -14.17
N LYS A 63 15.23 4.25 -15.09
CA LYS A 63 14.37 4.88 -16.10
C LYS A 63 13.02 5.29 -15.53
N GLU A 64 12.61 4.68 -14.41
CA GLU A 64 11.34 4.94 -13.72
C GLU A 64 11.40 6.17 -12.79
N LEU A 65 12.51 6.91 -12.75
CA LEU A 65 12.57 8.18 -12.03
C LEU A 65 11.61 9.19 -12.65
N GLY A 66 10.92 9.96 -11.81
CA GLY A 66 10.12 11.09 -12.28
C GLY A 66 10.99 12.13 -12.98
N PRO A 67 10.45 12.93 -13.91
CA PRO A 67 11.24 13.86 -14.73
C PRO A 67 12.07 14.83 -13.89
N ASN A 68 11.50 15.38 -12.81
CA ASN A 68 12.20 16.31 -11.92
C ASN A 68 13.33 15.64 -11.15
N ALA A 69 13.07 14.48 -10.54
CA ALA A 69 14.08 13.75 -9.78
C ALA A 69 15.24 13.29 -10.68
N ARG A 70 14.91 12.86 -11.90
CA ARG A 70 15.89 12.49 -12.90
C ARG A 70 16.74 13.68 -13.31
N HIS A 71 16.12 14.81 -13.63
CA HIS A 71 16.83 16.02 -14.02
C HIS A 71 17.84 16.43 -12.93
N VAL A 72 17.41 16.49 -11.67
CA VAL A 72 18.30 16.80 -10.54
C VAL A 72 19.43 15.78 -10.40
N ALA A 73 19.14 14.48 -10.50
CA ALA A 73 20.19 13.45 -10.43
C ALA A 73 21.22 13.60 -11.57
N GLU A 74 20.78 13.91 -12.80
CA GLU A 74 21.67 14.17 -13.92
C GLU A 74 22.54 15.43 -13.70
N GLN A 75 21.97 16.50 -13.13
CA GLN A 75 22.70 17.71 -12.79
C GLN A 75 23.76 17.48 -11.69
N ILE A 76 23.44 16.68 -10.67
CA ILE A 76 24.40 16.28 -9.63
C ILE A 76 25.58 15.51 -10.24
N ILE A 77 25.29 14.52 -11.09
CA ILE A 77 26.32 13.69 -11.74
C ILE A 77 27.24 14.55 -12.64
N ARG A 78 26.69 15.58 -13.27
CA ARG A 78 27.44 16.52 -14.12
C ARG A 78 28.19 17.59 -13.32
N GLY A 79 27.96 17.68 -12.01
CA GLY A 79 28.53 18.73 -11.16
C GLY A 79 27.92 20.11 -11.36
N GLU A 80 26.75 20.20 -12.01
CA GLU A 80 26.00 21.44 -12.20
C GLU A 80 25.30 21.89 -10.90
N VAL A 81 24.91 20.91 -10.07
CA VAL A 81 24.25 21.13 -8.78
C VAL A 81 25.00 20.30 -7.74
N PRO A 82 25.28 20.85 -6.54
CA PRO A 82 25.90 20.07 -5.48
C PRO A 82 24.99 18.94 -4.99
N VAL A 83 25.58 17.86 -4.49
CA VAL A 83 24.85 16.74 -3.89
C VAL A 83 23.90 17.25 -2.80
N VAL A 84 24.43 18.07 -1.91
CA VAL A 84 23.70 18.81 -0.87
C VAL A 84 23.83 20.31 -1.18
N PRO A 85 22.75 20.99 -1.63
CA PRO A 85 22.73 22.44 -1.76
C PRO A 85 22.99 23.15 -0.44
N ASP A 86 23.58 24.36 -0.50
CA ASP A 86 23.95 25.14 0.68
C ASP A 86 22.76 25.43 1.58
N GLU A 87 21.60 25.72 0.98
CA GLU A 87 20.35 25.95 1.69
C GLU A 87 19.77 24.70 2.38
N MET A 88 20.32 23.51 2.13
CA MET A 88 19.86 22.23 2.69
C MET A 88 20.90 21.55 3.58
N GLN A 89 22.02 22.21 3.93
CA GLN A 89 23.08 21.62 4.75
C GLN A 89 22.57 21.15 6.12
N ASP A 90 21.62 21.88 6.71
CA ASP A 90 20.99 21.52 8.00
C ASP A 90 20.12 20.25 7.93
N TYR A 91 19.86 19.73 6.73
CA TYR A 91 19.03 18.55 6.48
C TYR A 91 19.81 17.43 5.79
N ASP A 92 21.14 17.50 5.81
CA ASP A 92 21.99 16.53 5.16
C ASP A 92 21.75 15.13 5.70
N ALA A 93 21.31 14.23 4.82
CA ALA A 93 20.98 12.86 5.18
C ALA A 93 22.19 12.04 5.68
N ALA A 94 23.42 12.55 5.53
CA ALA A 94 24.61 11.93 6.10
C ALA A 94 24.85 12.29 7.58
N THR A 95 24.28 13.38 8.07
CA THR A 95 24.54 13.91 9.43
C THR A 95 23.28 13.96 10.29
N VAL A 96 22.11 14.05 9.67
CA VAL A 96 20.83 14.18 10.35
C VAL A 96 20.11 12.84 10.39
N ASP A 97 19.59 12.50 11.57
CA ASP A 97 18.72 11.35 11.73
C ASP A 97 17.47 11.49 10.84
N GLU A 98 16.94 10.38 10.35
CA GLU A 98 15.74 10.39 9.51
C GLU A 98 14.59 11.07 10.28
N PRO A 99 14.00 12.17 9.76
CA PRO A 99 12.98 12.91 10.48
C PRO A 99 11.75 12.03 10.67
N GLU A 100 11.16 12.08 11.87
CA GLU A 100 9.89 11.40 12.14
C GLU A 100 8.81 11.90 11.18
N ARG A 101 8.16 10.96 10.49
CA ARG A 101 7.05 11.26 9.58
C ARG A 101 5.74 11.12 10.33
N THR A 102 4.83 12.06 10.13
CA THR A 102 3.42 11.89 10.52
C THR A 102 2.77 10.80 9.67
N ALA A 103 1.68 10.20 10.17
CA ALA A 103 0.91 9.20 9.45
C ALA A 103 0.43 9.69 8.07
N GLU A 104 0.06 10.97 7.96
CA GLU A 104 -0.39 11.59 6.72
C GLU A 104 0.74 11.74 5.69
N GLN A 105 1.96 12.04 6.17
CA GLN A 105 3.16 12.11 5.34
C GLN A 105 3.64 10.71 4.92
N GLU A 106 3.49 9.71 5.79
CA GLU A 106 3.82 8.34 5.41
C GLU A 106 2.83 7.78 4.38
N PHE A 107 1.54 8.09 4.55
CA PHE A 107 0.43 7.54 3.78
C PHE A 107 -0.45 8.62 3.12
N PRO A 108 -0.02 9.24 2.00
CA PRO A 108 -0.78 10.30 1.33
C PRO A 108 -2.16 9.86 0.87
N PHE A 109 -2.28 8.58 0.49
CA PHE A 109 -3.54 7.97 0.08
C PHE A 109 -4.60 8.00 1.20
N LEU A 110 -4.18 8.09 2.47
CA LEU A 110 -5.07 8.22 3.61
C LEU A 110 -5.91 9.50 3.55
N GLN A 111 -5.42 10.58 2.95
CA GLN A 111 -6.19 11.82 2.83
C GLN A 111 -7.35 11.67 1.83
N GLY A 112 -7.08 11.04 0.68
CA GLY A 112 -8.05 10.91 -0.42
C GLY A 112 -9.01 9.72 -0.33
N ILE A 113 -8.79 8.78 0.60
CA ILE A 113 -9.71 7.65 0.79
C ILE A 113 -10.98 8.10 1.53
N HIS A 114 -12.13 7.66 1.02
CA HIS A 114 -13.46 7.96 1.57
C HIS A 114 -14.08 6.74 2.27
N HIS A 115 -14.86 7.00 3.32
CA HIS A 115 -15.67 5.98 3.99
C HIS A 115 -16.61 5.30 2.99
N ARG A 116 -16.75 3.97 3.09
CA ARG A 116 -17.58 3.12 2.21
C ARG A 116 -17.23 3.14 0.70
N SER A 117 -16.05 3.67 0.34
CA SER A 117 -15.49 3.52 -1.00
C SER A 117 -14.96 2.10 -1.26
N GLY A 118 -14.75 1.74 -2.53
CA GLY A 118 -14.20 0.43 -2.91
C GLY A 118 -12.85 0.11 -2.25
N SER A 119 -11.93 1.09 -2.19
CA SER A 119 -10.66 0.93 -1.45
C SER A 119 -10.88 0.65 0.03
N TRP A 120 -11.75 1.42 0.68
CA TRP A 120 -12.06 1.25 2.10
C TRP A 120 -12.67 -0.13 2.37
N ALA A 121 -13.65 -0.52 1.56
CA ALA A 121 -14.35 -1.79 1.66
C ALA A 121 -13.42 -3.00 1.50
N ILE A 122 -12.50 -2.96 0.52
CA ILE A 122 -11.50 -4.01 0.32
C ILE A 122 -10.60 -4.13 1.55
N LEU A 123 -10.11 -3.00 2.09
CA LEU A 123 -9.27 -2.99 3.28
C LEU A 123 -10.00 -3.52 4.52
N MET A 124 -11.29 -3.18 4.68
CA MET A 124 -12.12 -3.73 5.75
C MET A 124 -12.35 -5.24 5.60
N ALA A 125 -12.53 -5.73 4.37
CA ALA A 125 -12.63 -7.16 4.11
C ALA A 125 -11.38 -7.91 4.57
N PHE A 126 -10.18 -7.37 4.31
CA PHE A 126 -8.92 -7.93 4.82
C PHE A 126 -8.83 -7.87 6.35
N ASN A 127 -9.13 -6.73 6.96
CA ASN A 127 -9.12 -6.57 8.42
C ASN A 127 -10.06 -7.57 9.12
N HIS A 128 -11.27 -7.76 8.60
CA HIS A 128 -12.23 -8.73 9.13
C HIS A 128 -11.77 -10.17 8.90
N ALA A 129 -11.18 -10.45 7.74
CA ALA A 129 -10.63 -11.77 7.43
C ALA A 129 -9.48 -12.12 8.39
N GLU A 130 -8.52 -11.22 8.63
CA GLU A 130 -7.40 -11.45 9.56
C GLU A 130 -7.84 -11.77 10.99
N ARG A 131 -9.01 -11.26 11.42
CA ARG A 131 -9.60 -11.55 12.73
C ARG A 131 -10.43 -12.85 12.76
N SER A 132 -10.73 -13.42 11.59
CA SER A 132 -11.52 -14.65 11.49
C SER A 132 -10.63 -15.87 11.76
N ASN A 133 -11.12 -16.81 12.56
CA ASN A 133 -10.47 -18.11 12.73
C ASN A 133 -10.35 -18.83 11.38
N GLY A 134 -9.14 -19.29 11.05
CA GLY A 134 -8.85 -19.98 9.78
C GLY A 134 -8.47 -19.08 8.61
N TYR A 135 -8.13 -17.81 8.85
CA TYR A 135 -7.55 -16.97 7.80
C TYR A 135 -6.18 -17.51 7.35
N ARG A 136 -6.07 -17.76 6.04
CA ARG A 136 -4.89 -18.37 5.42
C ARG A 136 -3.81 -17.37 5.01
N GLY A 137 -3.93 -16.10 5.40
CA GLY A 137 -3.01 -15.03 5.03
C GLY A 137 -3.31 -14.33 3.70
N TYR A 138 -4.20 -14.88 2.87
CA TYR A 138 -4.58 -14.31 1.58
C TYR A 138 -6.06 -14.60 1.23
N MET A 139 -6.60 -13.84 0.27
CA MET A 139 -7.93 -14.05 -0.31
C MET A 139 -7.90 -14.02 -1.84
N PHE A 140 -8.85 -14.72 -2.45
CA PHE A 140 -9.15 -14.63 -3.88
C PHE A 140 -10.03 -13.42 -4.17
N LYS A 141 -10.02 -12.94 -5.43
CA LYS A 141 -10.90 -11.85 -5.89
C LYS A 141 -12.36 -12.04 -5.46
N ASP A 142 -12.94 -13.21 -5.73
CA ASP A 142 -14.36 -13.46 -5.45
C ASP A 142 -14.68 -13.43 -3.94
N GLU A 143 -13.75 -13.89 -3.10
CA GLU A 143 -13.88 -13.82 -1.64
C GLU A 143 -13.79 -12.37 -1.16
N ILE A 144 -12.86 -11.59 -1.73
CA ILE A 144 -12.72 -10.17 -1.41
C ILE A 144 -13.97 -9.42 -1.81
N ASN A 145 -14.47 -9.62 -3.04
CA ASN A 145 -15.70 -8.96 -3.51
C ASN A 145 -16.88 -9.26 -2.59
N ARG A 146 -17.07 -10.53 -2.22
CA ARG A 146 -18.15 -10.94 -1.32
C ARG A 146 -18.02 -10.31 0.08
N ARG A 147 -16.82 -10.31 0.66
CA ARG A 147 -16.56 -9.74 2.00
C ARG A 147 -16.55 -8.22 2.02
N ALA A 148 -16.15 -7.58 0.92
CA ALA A 148 -16.10 -6.12 0.80
C ALA A 148 -17.47 -5.51 0.50
N GLN A 149 -18.37 -6.23 -0.19
CA GLN A 149 -19.65 -5.67 -0.61
C GLN A 149 -20.50 -5.03 0.52
N PRO A 150 -20.59 -5.59 1.74
CA PRO A 150 -21.32 -4.95 2.85
C PRO A 150 -20.74 -3.59 3.29
N HIS A 151 -19.45 -3.41 3.02
CA HIS A 151 -18.67 -2.23 3.37
C HIS A 151 -18.58 -1.22 2.24
N CYS A 152 -19.15 -1.51 1.06
CA CYS A 152 -19.07 -0.68 -0.14
C CYS A 152 -20.45 -0.18 -0.54
N ASP A 153 -20.58 1.12 -0.83
CA ASP A 153 -21.82 1.66 -1.40
C ASP A 153 -21.98 1.31 -2.89
N ASP A 154 -20.85 1.15 -3.58
CA ASP A 154 -20.81 0.70 -4.97
C ASP A 154 -20.81 -0.83 -5.08
N GLN A 155 -21.20 -1.34 -6.25
CA GLN A 155 -21.04 -2.76 -6.56
C GLN A 155 -19.56 -3.09 -6.71
N MET A 156 -19.10 -4.13 -6.01
CA MET A 156 -17.72 -4.61 -6.08
C MET A 156 -17.39 -5.19 -7.45
N GLU A 157 -18.34 -5.88 -8.08
CA GLU A 157 -18.20 -6.43 -9.42
C GLU A 157 -18.85 -5.55 -10.49
N PRO A 158 -18.22 -5.39 -11.67
CA PRO A 158 -18.84 -4.68 -12.78
C PRO A 158 -20.13 -5.38 -13.21
N ASN A 159 -21.21 -4.60 -13.32
CA ASN A 159 -22.47 -5.08 -13.86
C ASN A 159 -22.73 -4.41 -15.22
N PHE A 160 -22.26 -5.07 -16.28
CA PHE A 160 -22.42 -4.60 -17.65
C PHE A 160 -23.88 -4.53 -18.09
N HIS A 161 -24.75 -5.38 -17.54
CA HIS A 161 -26.17 -5.40 -17.89
C HIS A 161 -26.92 -4.20 -17.31
N ALA A 162 -26.43 -3.65 -16.20
CA ALA A 162 -26.93 -2.41 -15.60
C ALA A 162 -26.22 -1.14 -16.12
N GLY A 163 -25.36 -1.26 -17.14
CA GLY A 163 -24.60 -0.12 -17.69
C GLY A 163 -23.52 0.45 -16.76
N ARG A 164 -23.17 -0.25 -15.67
CA ARG A 164 -22.15 0.21 -14.71
C ARG A 164 -20.78 -0.32 -15.10
N LEU A 165 -19.99 0.55 -15.76
CA LEU A 165 -18.63 0.24 -16.23
C LEU A 165 -17.59 0.29 -15.10
N PHE A 166 -17.85 1.04 -14.03
CA PHE A 166 -16.93 1.21 -12.90
C PHE A 166 -17.46 0.43 -11.69
N ALA A 167 -16.58 -0.31 -11.04
CA ALA A 167 -16.88 -1.15 -9.89
C ALA A 167 -15.87 -0.87 -8.77
N GLY A 168 -16.27 -1.13 -7.52
CA GLY A 168 -15.40 -0.96 -6.35
C GLY A 168 -14.10 -1.75 -6.45
N TRP A 169 -14.09 -2.89 -7.15
CA TRP A 169 -12.88 -3.68 -7.40
C TRP A 169 -11.80 -2.92 -8.20
N SER A 170 -12.16 -1.94 -9.03
CA SER A 170 -11.18 -1.17 -9.82
C SER A 170 -10.12 -0.48 -8.95
N CYS A 171 -10.47 -0.16 -7.71
CA CYS A 171 -9.58 0.42 -6.71
C CYS A 171 -8.46 -0.52 -6.23
N MET A 172 -8.55 -1.83 -6.50
CA MET A 172 -7.50 -2.80 -6.12
C MET A 172 -6.15 -2.45 -6.75
N THR A 173 -6.13 -1.97 -8.00
CA THR A 173 -4.90 -1.53 -8.67
C THR A 173 -4.23 -0.38 -7.92
N THR A 174 -5.01 0.54 -7.37
CA THR A 174 -4.52 1.65 -6.54
C THR A 174 -3.93 1.14 -5.23
N LEU A 175 -4.62 0.22 -4.55
CA LEU A 175 -4.11 -0.39 -3.31
C LEU A 175 -2.77 -1.13 -3.52
N ILE A 176 -2.63 -1.83 -4.66
CA ILE A 176 -1.37 -2.49 -5.04
C ILE A 176 -0.28 -1.45 -5.35
N LYS A 177 -0.61 -0.40 -6.09
CA LYS A 177 0.33 0.69 -6.41
C LYS A 177 0.89 1.36 -5.14
N HIS A 178 0.05 1.52 -4.12
CA HIS A 178 0.43 2.07 -2.82
C HIS A 178 1.05 1.01 -1.87
N LYS A 179 1.37 -0.18 -2.36
CA LYS A 179 1.96 -1.28 -1.59
C LYS A 179 1.13 -1.70 -0.36
N LEU A 180 -0.17 -1.39 -0.34
CA LEU A 180 -1.07 -1.76 0.77
C LEU A 180 -1.55 -3.21 0.65
N VAL A 181 -1.72 -3.65 -0.60
CA VAL A 181 -2.09 -5.03 -0.93
C VAL A 181 -1.04 -5.56 -1.91
N GLU A 182 -0.59 -6.78 -1.69
CA GLU A 182 0.24 -7.49 -2.67
C GLU A 182 -0.61 -8.44 -3.51
N ARG A 183 -0.24 -8.57 -4.78
CA ARG A 183 -0.84 -9.54 -5.70
C ARG A 183 0.20 -10.58 -6.05
N THR A 184 -0.07 -11.83 -5.68
CA THR A 184 0.75 -12.98 -6.05
C THR A 184 0.12 -13.70 -7.24
N ASN A 185 0.88 -13.79 -8.32
CA ASN A 185 0.48 -14.55 -9.50
C ASN A 185 0.82 -16.02 -9.28
N HIS A 186 -0.19 -16.86 -9.15
CA HIS A 186 -0.01 -18.31 -9.27
C HIS A 186 -0.18 -18.68 -10.74
N ARG A 187 0.92 -19.06 -11.40
CA ARG A 187 0.86 -19.63 -12.76
C ARG A 187 -0.14 -20.79 -12.72
N GLY A 188 -1.20 -20.69 -13.52
CA GLY A 188 -2.20 -21.74 -13.63
C GLY A 188 -1.52 -23.06 -13.95
N HIS A 189 -1.88 -24.12 -13.22
CA HIS A 189 -1.45 -25.47 -13.57
C HIS A 189 -2.37 -26.02 -14.66
N LEU A 190 -1.78 -26.71 -15.63
CA LEU A 190 -2.52 -27.50 -16.60
C LEU A 190 -3.10 -28.71 -15.84
N THR A 191 -4.42 -28.80 -15.76
CA THR A 191 -5.07 -29.99 -15.21
C THR A 191 -4.91 -31.15 -16.19
N GLU A 192 -4.96 -32.40 -15.72
CA GLU A 192 -4.87 -33.61 -16.55
C GLU A 192 -5.92 -33.64 -17.70
N GLY A 193 -6.97 -32.83 -17.62
CA GLY A 193 -7.98 -32.63 -18.68
C GLY A 193 -7.69 -31.52 -19.69
N GLY A 194 -6.48 -30.95 -19.73
CA GLY A 194 -6.09 -29.92 -20.70
C GLY A 194 -6.76 -28.55 -20.51
N ARG A 195 -7.56 -28.37 -19.45
CA ARG A 195 -8.09 -27.06 -19.07
C ARG A 195 -7.06 -26.32 -18.21
N TRP A 196 -6.67 -25.15 -18.67
CA TRP A 196 -5.98 -24.16 -17.84
C TRP A 196 -6.92 -23.78 -16.70
N THR A 197 -6.50 -24.02 -15.46
CA THR A 197 -7.14 -23.36 -14.33
C THR A 197 -6.89 -21.87 -14.48
N SER A 198 -7.96 -21.07 -14.49
CA SER A 198 -7.83 -19.61 -14.54
C SER A 198 -6.83 -19.17 -13.48
N GLU A 199 -5.85 -18.35 -13.86
CA GLU A 199 -4.82 -17.82 -12.97
C GLU A 199 -5.49 -17.21 -11.73
N LYS A 200 -5.54 -17.95 -10.62
CA LYS A 200 -6.18 -17.44 -9.41
C LYS A 200 -5.16 -16.60 -8.68
N HIS A 201 -5.19 -15.30 -8.96
CA HIS A 201 -4.40 -14.34 -8.20
C HIS A 201 -4.82 -14.39 -6.73
N HIS A 202 -3.82 -14.53 -5.85
CA HIS A 202 -4.01 -14.35 -4.42
C HIS A 202 -3.66 -12.91 -4.07
N PHE A 203 -4.44 -12.32 -3.19
CA PHE A 203 -4.18 -10.99 -2.67
C PHE A 203 -4.02 -11.07 -1.16
N ALA A 204 -3.03 -10.37 -0.62
CA ALA A 204 -2.75 -10.33 0.80
C ALA A 204 -2.47 -8.89 1.24
N LEU A 205 -2.81 -8.59 2.50
CA LEU A 205 -2.46 -7.32 3.12
C LEU A 205 -0.97 -7.32 3.44
N THR A 206 -0.26 -6.28 3.02
CA THR A 206 1.16 -6.14 3.37
C THR A 206 1.31 -5.66 4.82
N ALA A 207 2.53 -5.70 5.38
CA ALA A 207 2.79 -5.10 6.68
C ALA A 207 2.42 -3.60 6.70
N GLN A 208 2.76 -2.89 5.62
CA GLN A 208 2.37 -1.50 5.41
C GLN A 208 0.85 -1.32 5.32
N GLY A 209 0.16 -2.24 4.64
CA GLY A 209 -1.30 -2.27 4.57
C GLY A 209 -1.97 -2.43 5.94
N ARG A 210 -1.40 -3.24 6.83
CA ARG A 210 -1.90 -3.41 8.21
C ARG A 210 -1.78 -2.11 9.01
N THR A 211 -0.64 -1.43 8.94
CA THR A 211 -0.48 -0.11 9.58
C THR A 211 -1.47 0.89 9.01
N PHE A 212 -1.62 0.93 7.69
CA PHE A 212 -2.59 1.81 7.02
C PHE A 212 -4.03 1.54 7.49
N VAL A 213 -4.43 0.27 7.65
CA VAL A 213 -5.78 -0.08 8.13
C VAL A 213 -6.04 0.46 9.53
N ARG A 214 -5.05 0.44 10.43
CA ARG A 214 -5.20 1.01 11.78
C ARG A 214 -5.45 2.51 11.71
N LEU A 215 -4.61 3.22 10.97
CA LEU A 215 -4.76 4.66 10.74
C LEU A 215 -6.08 5.01 10.04
N LEU A 216 -6.55 4.13 9.14
CA LEU A 216 -7.83 4.28 8.45
C LEU A 216 -9.01 4.17 9.41
N LEU A 217 -8.94 3.26 10.39
CA LEU A 217 -9.95 3.10 11.44
C LEU A 217 -9.92 4.27 12.42
N ASP A 218 -8.73 4.84 12.70
CA ASP A 218 -8.63 6.06 13.52
C ASP A 218 -9.26 7.27 12.80
N LYS A 219 -9.06 7.37 11.47
CA LYS A 219 -9.69 8.42 10.63
C LYS A 219 -11.21 8.26 10.52
N PHE A 220 -11.68 7.03 10.40
CA PHE A 220 -13.10 6.68 10.27
C PHE A 220 -13.48 5.72 11.40
N PRO A 221 -13.62 6.22 12.64
CA PRO A 221 -13.99 5.38 13.75
C PRO A 221 -15.32 4.70 13.45
N PRO A 222 -15.46 3.40 13.76
CA PRO A 222 -16.76 2.75 13.66
C PRO A 222 -17.75 3.54 14.54
N PRO A 223 -19.01 3.70 14.12
CA PRO A 223 -20.01 4.33 14.98
C PRO A 223 -20.08 3.55 16.30
N ASP A 224 -20.09 4.28 17.43
CA ASP A 224 -20.09 3.72 18.79
C ASP A 224 -21.21 2.67 19.01
N ASP A 225 -22.25 2.69 18.19
CA ASP A 225 -23.41 1.78 18.23
C ASP A 225 -23.17 0.41 17.55
N LEU A 226 -21.98 0.15 17.00
CA LEU A 226 -21.56 -1.19 16.57
C LEU A 226 -20.64 -1.82 17.62
N ASP A 227 -21.14 -1.89 18.85
CA ASP A 227 -20.83 -2.97 19.77
C ASP A 227 -21.31 -4.26 19.10
N VAL A 228 -20.52 -4.77 18.14
CA VAL A 228 -20.78 -6.02 17.45
C VAL A 228 -20.87 -7.05 18.55
N PRO A 229 -22.05 -7.63 18.83
CA PRO A 229 -22.17 -8.61 19.89
C PRO A 229 -21.17 -9.70 19.57
N ASP A 230 -20.25 -9.91 20.50
CA ASP A 230 -19.29 -11.00 20.49
C ASP A 230 -20.04 -12.29 20.16
N MET A 231 -20.00 -12.72 18.89
CA MET A 231 -20.72 -13.92 18.39
C MET A 231 -20.17 -15.21 19.03
N HIS A 232 -19.29 -15.10 20.01
CA HIS A 232 -18.75 -16.18 20.81
C HIS A 232 -19.03 -16.03 22.31
N ARG A 233 -20.25 -15.65 22.72
CA ARG A 233 -20.76 -16.01 24.05
C ARG A 233 -22.20 -16.53 24.04
N SER A 234 -22.32 -17.80 24.43
CA SER A 234 -23.45 -18.39 25.16
C SER A 234 -24.63 -18.99 24.37
N HIS A 235 -24.44 -20.20 23.84
CA HIS A 235 -25.49 -21.24 23.95
C HIS A 235 -25.18 -22.15 25.15
N ALA A 236 -25.35 -21.61 26.36
CA ALA A 236 -25.52 -22.44 27.55
C ALA A 236 -27.01 -22.81 27.63
N HIS A 237 -27.28 -24.06 27.28
CA HIS A 237 -28.55 -24.75 27.39
C HIS A 237 -29.10 -24.62 28.83
N THR A 238 -30.21 -23.91 29.01
CA THR A 238 -30.93 -23.87 30.30
C THR A 238 -32.12 -24.84 30.21
N PRO A 239 -32.23 -25.86 31.07
CA PRO A 239 -33.35 -26.80 31.04
C PRO A 239 -34.62 -26.15 31.61
N GLY A 240 -35.75 -26.45 30.98
CA GLY A 240 -37.05 -25.85 31.23
C GLY A 240 -37.60 -26.06 32.64
N ARG A 241 -38.16 -24.99 33.21
CA ARG A 241 -39.07 -25.06 34.36
C ARG A 241 -40.50 -25.28 33.87
N GLY A 242 -41.11 -26.36 34.36
CA GLY A 242 -42.48 -26.75 34.06
C GLY A 242 -43.52 -25.76 34.58
N THR A 243 -44.59 -25.62 33.80
CA THR A 243 -45.84 -24.96 34.19
C THR A 243 -46.75 -25.95 34.92
N PRO A 244 -47.33 -25.60 36.09
CA PRO A 244 -48.39 -26.39 36.69
C PRO A 244 -49.74 -26.13 36.02
N ARG A 245 -50.43 -27.23 35.72
CA ARG A 245 -51.75 -27.33 35.11
C ARG A 245 -52.82 -26.99 36.15
N ALA A 246 -53.53 -25.87 35.97
CA ALA A 246 -54.71 -25.55 36.77
C ALA A 246 -55.91 -26.39 36.33
N GLY A 247 -56.55 -27.08 37.28
CA GLY A 247 -57.78 -27.84 37.09
C GLY A 247 -58.99 -26.92 36.89
N ARG A 248 -59.92 -27.36 36.05
CA ARG A 248 -61.22 -26.71 35.83
C ARG A 248 -62.29 -27.70 36.32
N GLY A 249 -62.93 -27.36 37.43
CA GLY A 249 -64.20 -27.97 37.87
C GLY A 249 -65.37 -27.20 37.26
N GLY A 250 -66.42 -27.94 36.91
CA GLY A 250 -67.65 -27.48 36.30
C GLY A 250 -68.37 -28.65 35.66
#